data_AF-A0A811QWY0-F1
#
_entry.id   AF-A0A811QWY0-F1
#
_cell.length_a   1.000
_cell.length_b   1.000
_cell.length_c   1.000
_cell.angle_alpha   90.00
_cell.angle_beta   90.00
_cell.angle_gamma   90.00
#
_symmetry.space_group_name_H-M   'P 1'
#
loop_
_entity.id
_entity.type
_entity.pdbx_description
1 polymer ?
#
loop_
_entity_poly.entity_id
_entity_poly.type
_entity_poly.pdbx_seq_one_letter_code
_entity_poly.pdbx_strand_id
1 'polypeptide(L)'
;MGSQLLSTVERREVLPESYIRPEFDRPRLAEVTTDSDVPLIDLASPDKQRVIDQIGLACRTYGFFQVINHGIEEELLEKMMAVGLQFFRLPPAEKEKLYSDEPSKKIRLSTSFNVRKETVHNWRDYLRLHCHPLE
;
A
#
# COMPACT_ATOMS: atom_id res chain seq x y z
N MET A 1 -11.26 -20.86 -12.70
CA MET A 1 -12.04 -19.66 -12.33
C MET A 1 -11.17 -18.47 -12.68
N GLY A 2 -11.63 -17.58 -13.56
CA GLY A 2 -10.84 -16.45 -14.06
C GLY A 2 -10.44 -15.48 -12.94
N SER A 3 -9.42 -14.66 -13.18
CA SER A 3 -8.99 -13.68 -12.18
C SER A 3 -10.10 -12.66 -11.89
N GLN A 4 -10.26 -12.29 -10.63
CA GLN A 4 -11.22 -11.25 -10.19
C GLN A 4 -10.55 -9.88 -10.04
N LEU A 5 -9.45 -9.65 -10.76
CA LEU A 5 -8.70 -8.41 -10.65
C LEU A 5 -9.56 -7.22 -11.08
N LEU A 6 -9.55 -6.15 -10.29
CA LEU A 6 -10.25 -4.92 -10.64
C LEU A 6 -9.74 -4.32 -11.95
N SER A 7 -8.46 -4.57 -12.27
CA SER A 7 -7.83 -4.13 -13.50
C SER A 7 -8.17 -4.97 -14.75
N THR A 8 -8.98 -6.03 -14.62
CA THR A 8 -9.35 -6.92 -15.75
C THR A 8 -10.87 -7.00 -15.97
N VAL A 9 -11.68 -6.48 -15.05
CA VAL A 9 -13.14 -6.44 -15.20
C VAL A 9 -13.59 -5.35 -16.17
N GLU A 10 -14.74 -5.58 -16.81
CA GLU A 10 -15.40 -4.57 -17.64
C GLU A 10 -15.81 -3.35 -16.80
N ARG A 11 -15.76 -2.18 -17.43
CA ARG A 11 -16.17 -0.92 -16.80
C ARG A 11 -17.61 -1.02 -16.33
N ARG A 12 -17.85 -0.79 -15.05
CA ARG A 12 -19.18 -0.65 -14.46
C ARG A 12 -19.52 0.81 -14.26
N GLU A 13 -20.78 1.18 -14.47
CA GLU A 13 -21.28 2.53 -14.19
C GLU A 13 -21.59 2.74 -12.70
N VAL A 14 -21.89 1.65 -11.99
CA VAL A 14 -22.25 1.66 -10.57
C VAL A 14 -21.25 0.82 -9.78
N LEU A 15 -20.82 1.34 -8.62
CA LEU A 15 -19.96 0.61 -7.69
C LEU A 15 -20.73 -0.58 -7.09
N PRO A 16 -20.22 -1.82 -7.17
CA PRO A 16 -20.91 -2.95 -6.57
C PRO A 16 -21.04 -2.80 -5.05
N GLU A 17 -22.13 -3.29 -4.47
CA GLU A 17 -22.40 -3.18 -3.02
C GLU A 17 -21.27 -3.74 -2.17
N SER A 18 -20.60 -4.79 -2.63
CA SER A 18 -19.45 -5.39 -1.96
C SER A 18 -18.23 -4.46 -1.86
N TYR A 19 -18.20 -3.30 -2.52
CA TYR A 19 -17.14 -2.28 -2.37
C TYR A 19 -17.63 -1.03 -1.61
N ILE A 20 -18.91 -0.98 -1.25
CA ILE A 20 -19.50 0.14 -0.50
C ILE A 20 -19.28 -0.12 0.98
N ARG A 21 -18.47 0.72 1.64
CA ARG A 21 -18.33 0.67 3.09
C ARG A 21 -19.65 1.02 3.79
N PRO A 22 -20.01 0.35 4.90
CA PRO A 22 -21.08 0.78 5.79
C PRO A 22 -20.86 2.23 6.24
N GLU A 23 -21.93 2.97 6.50
CA GLU A 23 -21.84 4.39 6.86
C GLU A 23 -20.93 4.66 8.06
N PHE A 24 -20.98 3.78 9.06
CA PHE A 24 -20.14 3.89 10.27
C PHE A 24 -18.64 3.65 10.01
N ASP A 25 -18.27 3.00 8.89
CA ASP A 25 -16.89 2.73 8.47
C ASP A 25 -16.36 3.76 7.45
N ARG A 26 -17.20 4.70 7.00
CA ARG A 26 -16.80 5.73 6.04
C ARG A 26 -16.03 6.85 6.75
N PRO A 27 -15.03 7.46 6.09
CA PRO A 27 -14.27 8.55 6.68
C PRO A 27 -15.18 9.74 7.00
N ARG A 28 -15.08 10.26 8.23
CA ARG A 28 -15.79 11.47 8.66
C ARG A 28 -14.96 12.68 8.29
N LEU A 29 -15.09 13.15 7.05
CA LEU A 29 -14.27 14.24 6.52
C LEU A 29 -14.37 15.54 7.34
N ALA A 30 -15.51 15.77 8.01
CA ALA A 30 -15.69 16.90 8.91
C ALA A 30 -14.84 16.84 10.20
N GLU A 31 -14.36 15.65 10.57
CA GLU A 31 -13.50 15.43 11.74
C GLU A 31 -12.00 15.44 11.37
N VAL A 32 -11.66 15.59 10.09
CA VAL A 32 -10.27 15.59 9.63
C VAL A 32 -9.60 16.92 9.95
N THR A 33 -8.48 16.87 10.65
CA THR A 33 -7.59 18.00 10.92
C THR A 33 -6.55 18.13 9.80
N THR A 34 -6.37 19.33 9.25
CA THR A 34 -5.43 19.60 8.15
C THR A 34 -3.98 19.71 8.61
N ASP A 35 -3.75 20.08 9.87
CA ASP A 35 -2.43 20.43 10.42
C ASP A 35 -2.09 19.54 11.62
N SER A 36 -2.13 18.23 11.42
CA SER A 36 -1.87 17.24 12.47
C SER A 36 -0.38 17.14 12.86
N ASP A 37 0.48 18.04 12.37
CA ASP A 37 1.93 18.11 12.64
C ASP A 37 2.62 16.74 12.71
N VAL A 38 2.34 15.91 11.70
CA VAL A 38 2.93 14.57 11.59
C VAL A 38 4.45 14.70 11.66
N PRO A 39 5.14 13.99 12.56
CA PRO A 39 6.58 14.16 12.73
C PRO A 39 7.34 13.91 11.43
N LEU A 40 8.15 14.89 11.02
CA LEU A 40 9.09 14.79 9.91
C LEU A 40 10.51 14.70 10.48
N ILE A 41 11.19 13.57 10.26
CA ILE A 41 12.48 13.26 10.89
C ILE A 41 13.58 13.26 9.83
N ASP A 42 14.60 14.09 10.05
CA ASP A 42 15.80 14.13 9.22
C ASP A 42 16.80 13.05 9.68
N LEU A 43 17.00 12.01 8.87
CA LEU A 43 17.91 10.91 9.19
C LEU A 43 19.39 11.24 8.93
N ALA A 44 19.68 12.33 8.22
CA ALA A 44 21.06 12.80 8.00
C ALA A 44 21.56 13.77 9.07
N SER A 45 20.73 14.10 10.07
CA SER A 45 21.14 14.94 11.20
C SER A 45 22.40 14.39 11.88
N PRO A 46 23.42 15.23 12.14
CA PRO A 46 24.64 14.78 12.81
C PRO A 46 24.39 14.40 14.29
N ASP A 47 23.33 14.93 14.90
CA ASP A 47 22.92 14.58 16.25
C ASP A 47 22.05 13.31 16.26
N LYS A 48 22.72 12.16 16.30
CA LYS A 48 22.06 10.85 16.31
C LYS A 48 21.16 10.63 17.52
N GLN A 49 21.52 11.18 18.68
CA GLN A 49 20.72 11.00 19.89
C GLN A 49 19.37 11.71 19.74
N ARG A 50 19.38 12.94 19.20
CA ARG A 50 18.16 13.66 18.88
C ARG A 50 17.27 12.90 17.90
N VAL A 51 17.84 12.30 16.84
CA VAL A 51 17.05 11.50 15.88
C VAL A 51 16.38 10.31 16.56
N ILE A 52 17.11 9.58 17.41
CA ILE A 52 16.57 8.45 18.19
C ILE A 52 15.41 8.92 19.09
N ASP A 53 15.60 10.04 19.79
CA ASP A 53 14.59 10.61 20.68
C ASP A 53 13.33 11.05 19.91
N GLN A 54 13.49 11.65 18.73
CA GLN A 54 12.40 12.04 17.84
C GLN A 54 11.62 10.82 17.33
N ILE A 55 12.31 9.76 16.89
CA ILE A 55 11.68 8.51 16.47
C ILE A 55 10.90 7.90 17.64
N GLY A 56 11.53 7.80 18.81
CA GLY A 56 10.90 7.25 20.00
C GLY A 56 9.65 8.03 20.42
N LEU A 57 9.71 9.37 20.36
CA LEU A 57 8.58 10.23 20.64
C LEU A 57 7.45 10.01 19.62
N ALA A 58 7.75 10.05 18.32
CA ALA A 58 6.77 9.86 17.26
C ALA A 58 6.06 8.49 17.36
N CYS A 59 6.81 7.42 17.67
CA CYS A 59 6.23 6.10 17.91
C CYS A 59 5.25 6.08 19.08
N ARG A 60 5.52 6.82 20.16
CA ARG A 60 4.67 6.85 21.38
C ARG A 60 3.46 7.77 21.23
N THR A 61 3.58 8.87 20.49
CA THR A 61 2.52 9.88 20.40
C THR A 61 1.65 9.74 19.16
N TYR A 62 2.24 9.39 18.01
CA TYR A 62 1.54 9.27 16.73
C TYR A 62 1.41 7.82 16.25
N GLY A 63 2.41 6.99 16.51
CA GLY A 63 2.51 5.63 15.93
C GLY A 63 2.94 5.61 14.46
N PHE A 64 3.21 6.78 13.87
CA PHE A 64 3.77 6.94 12.52
C PHE A 64 4.54 8.26 12.40
N PHE A 65 5.41 8.35 11.40
CA PHE A 65 6.20 9.54 11.07
C PHE A 65 6.66 9.47 9.61
N GLN A 66 7.13 10.61 9.09
CA GLN A 66 7.78 10.73 7.80
C GLN A 66 9.29 10.90 7.99
N VAL A 67 10.09 10.47 7.02
CA VAL A 67 11.54 10.64 7.04
C VAL A 67 12.03 11.37 5.81
N ILE A 68 13.06 12.19 5.98
CA ILE A 68 13.80 12.85 4.90
C ILE A 68 15.30 12.56 5.04
N ASN A 69 16.05 12.78 3.97
CA ASN A 69 17.49 12.49 3.91
C ASN A 69 17.83 11.06 4.37
N HIS A 70 16.99 10.09 3.99
CA HIS A 70 17.09 8.69 4.42
C HIS A 70 18.23 7.91 3.72
N GLY A 71 18.99 8.54 2.83
CA GLY A 71 20.14 7.94 2.14
C GLY A 71 19.77 6.96 1.02
N ILE A 72 18.51 6.93 0.59
CA ILE A 72 18.09 6.16 -0.59
C ILE A 72 18.10 7.13 -1.76
N GLU A 73 18.84 6.79 -2.81
CA GLU A 73 18.93 7.58 -4.04
C GLU A 73 17.55 7.83 -4.65
N GLU A 74 17.27 9.08 -5.02
CA GLU A 74 15.98 9.47 -5.62
C GLU A 74 15.73 8.70 -6.92
N GLU A 75 16.76 8.52 -7.75
CA GLU A 75 16.69 7.74 -8.99
C GLU A 75 16.25 6.29 -8.74
N LEU A 76 16.63 5.69 -7.60
CA LEU A 76 16.21 4.32 -7.25
C LEU A 76 14.72 4.27 -6.91
N LEU A 77 14.21 5.27 -6.18
CA LEU A 77 12.79 5.37 -5.85
C LEU A 77 11.95 5.56 -7.13
N GLU A 78 12.39 6.43 -8.03
CA GLU A 78 11.73 6.65 -9.32
C GLU A 78 11.69 5.37 -10.17
N LYS A 79 12.81 4.66 -10.27
CA LYS A 79 12.89 3.37 -10.98
C LYS A 79 11.95 2.33 -10.36
N MET A 80 11.91 2.21 -9.03
CA MET A 80 11.02 1.29 -8.34
C MET A 80 9.54 1.59 -8.66
N MET A 81 9.15 2.86 -8.58
CA MET A 81 7.79 3.30 -8.91
C MET A 81 7.45 3.05 -10.39
N ALA A 82 8.39 3.33 -11.30
CA ALA A 82 8.23 3.10 -12.72
C ALA A 82 8.01 1.60 -13.04
N VAL A 83 8.82 0.71 -12.46
CA VAL A 83 8.68 -0.75 -12.64
C VAL A 83 7.35 -1.25 -12.06
N GLY A 84 6.93 -0.76 -10.90
CA GLY A 84 5.63 -1.07 -10.33
C GLY A 84 4.47 -0.68 -11.26
N LEU A 85 4.51 0.53 -11.81
CA LEU A 85 3.51 1.00 -12.78
C LEU A 85 3.53 0.19 -14.09
N GLN A 86 4.73 -0.15 -14.60
CA GLN A 86 4.88 -1.00 -15.78
C GLN A 86 4.22 -2.37 -15.58
N PHE A 87 4.43 -2.99 -14.41
CA PHE A 87 3.80 -4.27 -14.07
C PHE A 87 2.26 -4.19 -14.16
N PHE A 88 1.64 -3.18 -13.54
CA PHE A 88 0.17 -3.07 -13.55
C PHE A 88 -0.42 -2.69 -14.92
N ARG A 89 0.40 -2.12 -15.81
CA ARG A 89 0.08 -1.84 -17.22
C ARG A 89 0.24 -3.04 -18.15
N LEU A 90 0.83 -4.15 -17.69
CA LEU A 90 0.92 -5.36 -18.49
C LEU A 90 -0.48 -5.87 -18.91
N PRO A 91 -0.59 -6.57 -20.05
CA PRO A 91 -1.84 -7.20 -20.46
C PRO A 91 -2.41 -8.09 -19.35
N PRO A 92 -3.74 -8.18 -19.21
CA PRO A 92 -4.40 -9.07 -18.24
C PRO A 92 -3.80 -10.48 -18.21
N ALA A 93 -3.64 -11.11 -19.37
CA ALA A 93 -3.10 -12.47 -19.50
C ALA A 93 -1.69 -12.64 -18.90
N GLU A 94 -0.85 -11.60 -18.92
CA GLU A 94 0.48 -11.63 -18.31
C GLU A 94 0.40 -11.49 -16.79
N LYS A 95 -0.44 -10.57 -16.31
CA LYS A 95 -0.66 -10.35 -14.86
C LYS A 95 -1.27 -11.59 -14.20
N GLU A 96 -2.22 -12.24 -14.86
CA GLU A 96 -2.94 -13.41 -14.35
C GLU A 96 -2.02 -14.61 -14.06
N LYS A 97 -0.86 -14.72 -14.72
CA LYS A 97 0.14 -15.76 -14.43
C LYS A 97 0.62 -15.73 -12.98
N LEU A 98 0.57 -14.57 -12.34
CA LEU A 98 0.95 -14.38 -10.94
C LEU A 98 -0.25 -14.40 -9.98
N TYR A 99 -1.48 -14.50 -10.48
CA TYR A 99 -2.67 -14.47 -9.63
C TYR A 99 -2.69 -15.66 -8.66
N SER A 100 -2.97 -15.39 -7.38
CA SER A 100 -3.21 -16.43 -6.39
C SER A 100 -3.90 -15.90 -5.14
N ASP A 101 -4.89 -16.65 -4.64
CA ASP A 101 -5.53 -16.38 -3.35
C ASP A 101 -4.70 -16.92 -2.16
N GLU A 102 -3.67 -17.74 -2.39
CA GLU A 102 -2.93 -18.46 -1.34
C GLU A 102 -1.98 -17.54 -0.54
N PRO A 103 -2.21 -17.31 0.77
CA PRO A 103 -1.40 -16.39 1.59
C PRO A 103 0.07 -16.76 1.76
N SER A 104 0.39 -18.04 1.60
CA SER A 104 1.74 -18.61 1.71
C SER A 104 2.59 -18.36 0.47
N LYS A 105 2.00 -18.05 -0.69
CA LYS A 105 2.76 -17.83 -1.94
C LYS A 105 3.62 -16.56 -1.81
N LYS A 106 4.93 -16.73 -1.98
CA LYS A 106 5.95 -15.67 -1.83
C LYS A 106 5.75 -14.52 -2.82
N ILE A 107 5.38 -14.85 -4.05
CA ILE A 107 5.09 -13.90 -5.13
C ILE A 107 3.66 -14.15 -5.59
N ARG A 108 2.79 -13.15 -5.40
CA ARG A 108 1.41 -13.26 -5.86
C ARG A 108 0.81 -11.91 -6.20
N LEU A 109 0.04 -11.89 -7.27
CA LEU A 109 -0.93 -10.87 -7.57
C LEU A 109 -2.28 -11.27 -6.96
N SER A 110 -2.97 -10.33 -6.34
CA SER A 110 -4.31 -10.55 -5.79
C SER A 110 -5.07 -9.22 -5.72
N THR A 111 -6.32 -9.28 -5.29
CA THR A 111 -7.19 -8.11 -5.14
C THR A 111 -7.78 -8.06 -3.74
N SER A 112 -8.15 -6.86 -3.30
CA SER A 112 -8.63 -6.58 -1.95
C SER A 112 -7.69 -7.10 -0.84
N PHE A 113 -8.20 -7.79 0.18
CA PHE A 113 -7.41 -8.38 1.26
C PHE A 113 -7.65 -9.89 1.37
N ASN A 114 -8.89 -10.30 1.62
CA ASN A 114 -9.30 -11.69 1.59
C ASN A 114 -10.74 -11.80 1.07
N VAL A 115 -10.89 -11.79 -0.25
CA VAL A 115 -12.17 -11.81 -0.96
C VAL A 115 -13.10 -12.94 -0.49
N ARG A 116 -12.53 -14.05 0.01
CA ARG A 116 -13.31 -15.21 0.50
C ARG A 116 -13.85 -15.05 1.92
N LYS A 117 -13.31 -14.13 2.72
CA LYS A 117 -13.68 -13.94 4.13
C LYS A 117 -14.29 -12.57 4.44
N GLU A 118 -14.04 -11.57 3.60
CA GLU A 118 -14.51 -10.21 3.83
C GLU A 118 -15.89 -9.99 3.21
N THR A 119 -16.70 -9.15 3.86
CA THR A 119 -18.01 -8.71 3.37
C THR A 119 -17.93 -7.42 2.56
N VAL A 120 -16.85 -6.65 2.76
CA VAL A 120 -16.56 -5.41 2.03
C VAL A 120 -15.15 -5.51 1.46
N HIS A 121 -15.06 -5.51 0.13
CA HIS A 121 -13.84 -5.52 -0.65
C HIS A 121 -13.20 -4.13 -0.72
N ASN A 122 -11.88 -4.10 -0.74
CA ASN A 122 -11.11 -2.90 -1.02
C ASN A 122 -10.99 -2.72 -2.53
N TRP A 123 -11.15 -1.48 -2.98
CA TRP A 123 -10.92 -1.10 -4.37
C TRP A 123 -9.41 -1.04 -4.67
N ARG A 124 -8.76 -2.20 -4.73
CA ARG A 124 -7.32 -2.34 -4.87
C ARG A 124 -6.91 -3.68 -5.47
N ASP A 125 -6.08 -3.65 -6.50
CA ASP A 125 -5.22 -4.77 -6.88
C ASP A 125 -3.83 -4.59 -6.24
N TYR A 126 -3.13 -5.68 -5.91
CA TYR A 126 -1.79 -5.60 -5.35
C TYR A 126 -0.90 -6.78 -5.74
N LEU A 127 0.38 -6.49 -5.92
CA LEU A 127 1.45 -7.48 -6.05
C LEU A 127 2.17 -7.58 -4.71
N ARG A 128 2.26 -8.79 -4.15
CA ARG A 128 3.04 -9.07 -2.95
C ARG A 128 4.31 -9.81 -3.34
N LEU A 129 5.45 -9.27 -2.94
CA LEU A 129 6.77 -9.85 -3.11
C LEU A 129 7.39 -10.07 -1.73
N HIS A 130 7.74 -11.31 -1.40
CA HIS A 130 8.57 -11.60 -0.22
C HIS A 130 10.02 -11.42 -0.62
N CYS A 131 10.68 -10.41 -0.05
CA CYS A 131 12.06 -10.07 -0.37
C CYS A 131 13.08 -10.64 0.64
N HIS A 132 12.64 -11.49 1.59
CA HIS A 132 13.51 -12.11 2.58
C HIS A 132 13.44 -13.66 2.51
N PRO A 133 14.56 -14.39 2.66
CA PRO A 133 15.92 -13.86 2.75
C PRO A 133 16.33 -13.15 1.45
N LEU A 134 17.18 -12.13 1.60
CA LEU A 134 17.98 -11.65 0.47
C LEU A 134 18.98 -12.78 0.19
N GLU A 135 19.05 -13.26 -1.05
CA GLU A 135 20.04 -14.28 -1.45
C GLU A 135 21.47 -13.86 -1.09
#